data_AF-A0A3D5APM6-F1
#
_entry.id   AF-A0A3D5APM6-F1
#
_cell.length_a   1.000
_cell.length_b   1.000
_cell.length_c   1.000
_cell.angle_alpha   90.00
_cell.angle_beta   90.00
_cell.angle_gamma   90.00
#
_symmetry.space_group_name_H-M   'P 1'
#
loop_
_entity.id
_entity.type
_entity.pdbx_description
1 polymer ?
#
loop_
_entity_poly.entity_id
_entity_poly.type
_entity_poly.pdbx_seq_one_letter_code
_entity_poly.pdbx_strand_id
1 'polypeptide(L)'
;MDVERTALPGIGLQHVFKTARGRRLGVISHRTGRRDLVVYDKEDPDSALVSVTLTSEEANVLAELLGTARVVERLAELQRQVAGLVSAQLPITSG
;
A
#
# COMPACT_ATOMS: atom_id res chain seq x y z
N MET A 1 3.84 -3.37 8.92
CA MET A 1 2.77 -2.39 9.22
C MET A 1 1.46 -3.13 9.07
N ASP A 2 0.60 -3.12 10.08
CA ASP A 2 -0.67 -3.86 10.03
C ASP A 2 -1.78 -2.98 9.45
N VAL A 3 -2.63 -3.58 8.62
CA VAL A 3 -3.74 -2.89 7.94
C VAL A 3 -5.02 -3.65 8.27
N GLU A 4 -5.86 -3.02 9.08
CA GLU A 4 -7.19 -3.52 9.43
C GLU A 4 -8.11 -3.38 8.21
N ARG A 5 -8.88 -4.43 7.92
CA ARG A 5 -9.83 -4.47 6.82
C ARG A 5 -11.22 -4.72 7.37
N THR A 6 -12.14 -3.79 7.10
CA THR A 6 -13.51 -3.86 7.59
C THR A 6 -14.46 -3.73 6.41
N ALA A 7 -15.26 -4.76 6.17
CA ALA A 7 -16.35 -4.67 5.21
C ALA A 7 -17.43 -3.72 5.77
N LEU A 8 -17.87 -2.77 4.96
CA LEU A 8 -18.95 -1.84 5.29
C LEU A 8 -20.19 -2.25 4.47
N PRO A 9 -21.18 -2.94 5.08
CA PRO A 9 -22.38 -3.38 4.38
C PRO A 9 -23.06 -2.22 3.64
N GLY A 10 -23.37 -2.41 2.35
CA GLY A 10 -23.99 -1.39 1.51
C GLY A 10 -23.06 -0.27 1.01
N ILE A 11 -21.88 -0.07 1.62
CA ILE A 11 -20.97 1.04 1.30
C ILE A 11 -19.77 0.53 0.49
N GLY A 12 -19.05 -0.47 1.02
CA GLY A 12 -17.82 -0.97 0.41
C GLY A 12 -16.84 -1.57 1.41
N LEU A 13 -15.57 -1.18 1.31
CA LEU A 13 -14.47 -1.74 2.10
C LEU A 13 -13.64 -0.62 2.71
N GLN A 14 -13.41 -0.70 4.02
CA GLN A 14 -12.53 0.20 4.74
C GLN A 14 -11.20 -0.48 5.02
N HIS A 15 -10.12 0.22 4.72
CA HIS A 15 -8.78 -0.12 5.16
C HIS A 15 -8.33 0.90 6.18
N VAL A 16 -7.80 0.48 7.32
CA VAL A 16 -7.31 1.38 8.35
C VAL A 16 -5.93 0.96 8.80
N PHE A 17 -5.06 1.93 9.03
CA PHE A 17 -3.74 1.67 9.54
C PHE A 17 -3.25 2.77 10.47
N LYS A 18 -2.29 2.43 11.32
CA LYS A 18 -1.62 3.38 12.22
C LYS A 18 -0.23 3.70 11.68
N THR A 19 0.05 4.99 11.51
CA THR A 19 1.37 5.49 11.16
C THR A 19 2.35 5.36 12.33
N ALA A 20 3.65 5.43 12.06
CA ALA A 20 4.69 5.40 13.11
C ALA A 20 4.55 6.53 14.14
N ARG A 21 3.99 7.69 13.74
CA ARG A 21 3.70 8.83 14.65
C ARG A 21 2.36 8.70 15.40
N GLY A 22 1.76 7.52 15.38
CA GLY A 22 0.54 7.20 16.10
C GLY A 22 -0.76 7.70 15.47
N ARG A 23 -0.72 8.39 14.32
CA ARG A 23 -1.93 8.83 13.60
C ARG A 23 -2.61 7.62 12.92
N ARG A 24 -3.92 7.48 13.07
CA ARG A 24 -4.75 6.49 12.37
C ARG A 24 -5.27 7.11 11.07
N LEU A 25 -5.14 6.37 9.97
CA LEU A 25 -5.56 6.77 8.62
C LEU A 25 -6.48 5.70 8.05
N GLY A 26 -7.55 6.11 7.37
CA GLY A 26 -8.53 5.23 6.74
C GLY A 26 -8.67 5.51 5.26
N VAL A 27 -8.90 4.45 4.48
CA VAL A 27 -9.33 4.54 3.08
C VAL A 27 -10.62 3.75 2.93
N ILE A 28 -11.71 4.42 2.56
CA ILE A 28 -12.99 3.77 2.28
C ILE A 28 -13.16 3.67 0.77
N SER A 29 -13.14 2.46 0.24
CA SER A 29 -13.44 2.17 -1.15
C SER A 29 -14.92 1.89 -1.31
N HIS A 30 -15.65 2.80 -1.96
CA HIS A 30 -17.08 2.64 -2.21
C HIS A 30 -17.32 1.72 -3.39
N ARG A 31 -18.48 1.05 -3.41
CA ARG A 31 -18.92 0.21 -4.53
C ARG A 31 -19.09 0.98 -5.85
N THR A 32 -19.30 2.28 -5.77
CA THR A 32 -19.42 3.19 -6.93
C THR A 32 -18.08 3.53 -7.58
N GLY A 33 -16.94 3.14 -6.97
CA GLY A 33 -15.59 3.43 -7.45
C GLY A 33 -14.93 4.63 -6.78
N ARG A 34 -15.73 5.56 -6.23
CA ARG A 34 -15.26 6.68 -5.39
C ARG A 34 -14.52 6.16 -4.15
N ARG A 35 -13.55 6.94 -3.65
CA ARG A 35 -12.85 6.62 -2.40
C ARG A 35 -12.89 7.80 -1.43
N ASP A 36 -12.89 7.51 -0.13
CA ASP A 36 -12.66 8.52 0.91
C ASP A 36 -11.32 8.27 1.60
N LEU A 37 -10.54 9.32 1.76
CA LEU A 37 -9.37 9.34 2.63
C LEU A 37 -9.75 10.01 3.96
N VAL A 38 -9.63 9.27 5.05
CA VAL A 38 -10.02 9.71 6.39
C VAL A 38 -8.79 9.83 7.28
N VAL A 39 -8.63 10.98 7.92
CA VAL A 39 -7.64 11.22 8.97
C VAL A 39 -8.38 11.23 10.30
N TYR A 40 -8.06 10.27 11.18
CA TYR A 40 -8.68 10.19 12.49
C TYR A 40 -7.95 11.07 13.51
N ASP A 41 -8.68 11.46 14.55
CA ASP A 41 -8.06 12.13 15.69
C ASP A 41 -7.06 11.19 16.40
N LYS A 42 -6.04 11.77 17.04
CA LYS A 42 -5.03 11.02 17.80
C LYS A 42 -5.52 10.69 19.21
N GLU A 43 -6.32 11.58 19.79
CA GLU A 43 -6.88 11.49 21.13
C GLU A 43 -8.21 10.71 21.11
N ASP A 44 -8.94 10.77 19.99
CA ASP A 44 -10.15 9.99 19.74
C ASP A 44 -10.08 9.25 18.39
N PRO A 45 -9.62 7.98 18.37
CA PRO A 45 -9.47 7.18 17.16
C PRO A 45 -10.77 6.84 16.42
N ASP A 46 -11.92 7.14 17.00
CA ASP A 46 -13.25 6.93 16.40
C ASP A 46 -13.80 8.22 15.77
N SER A 47 -13.18 9.37 16.05
CA SER A 47 -13.53 10.66 15.46
C SER A 47 -12.71 10.94 14.19
N ALA A 48 -13.40 11.33 13.11
CA ALA A 48 -12.77 11.77 11.88
C ALA A 48 -12.42 13.27 11.97
N LEU A 49 -11.13 13.59 11.96
CA LEU A 49 -10.64 14.97 11.95
C LEU A 49 -10.85 15.60 10.56
N VAL A 50 -10.54 14.86 9.50
CA VAL A 50 -10.71 15.28 8.11
C VAL A 50 -11.13 14.08 7.27
N SER A 51 -12.07 14.29 6.35
CA SER A 51 -12.41 13.33 5.30
C SER A 51 -12.33 14.02 3.94
N VAL A 52 -11.57 13.42 3.02
CA VAL A 52 -11.43 13.89 1.65
C VAL A 52 -12.10 12.91 0.72
N THR A 53 -13.09 13.42 0.01
CA THR A 53 -13.79 12.74 -1.08
C THR A 53 -12.91 12.72 -2.32
N LEU A 54 -12.65 11.54 -2.88
CA LEU A 54 -11.88 11.39 -4.11
C LEU A 54 -12.68 10.61 -5.14
N THR A 55 -12.74 11.15 -6.35
CA THR A 55 -13.13 10.38 -7.53
C THR A 55 -12.16 9.22 -7.75
N SER A 56 -12.56 8.26 -8.60
CA SER A 56 -11.70 7.15 -8.98
C SER A 56 -10.36 7.63 -9.57
N GLU A 57 -10.39 8.69 -10.38
CA GLU A 57 -9.21 9.26 -11.03
C GLU A 57 -8.28 9.95 -10.03
N GLU A 58 -8.79 10.85 -9.19
CA GLU A 58 -7.99 11.55 -8.18
C GLU A 58 -7.33 10.59 -7.19
N ALA A 59 -8.04 9.54 -6.79
CA ALA A 59 -7.48 8.53 -5.91
C ALA A 59 -6.38 7.69 -6.57
N ASN A 60 -6.46 7.46 -7.89
CA ASN A 60 -5.39 6.79 -8.63
C ASN A 60 -4.14 7.69 -8.69
N VAL A 61 -4.31 8.98 -9.00
CA VAL A 61 -3.22 9.97 -8.99
C VAL A 61 -2.54 10.01 -7.62
N LEU A 62 -3.32 10.06 -6.53
CA LEU A 62 -2.76 10.03 -5.18
C LEU A 62 -2.00 8.73 -4.89
N ALA A 63 -2.53 7.58 -5.31
CA ALA A 63 -1.86 6.29 -5.14
C ALA A 63 -0.53 6.23 -5.91
N GLU A 64 -0.47 6.79 -7.11
CA GLU A 64 0.77 6.88 -7.90
C GLU A 64 1.82 7.75 -7.20
N LEU A 65 1.44 8.93 -6.72
CA LEU A 65 2.33 9.82 -5.98
C LEU A 65 2.90 9.16 -4.72
N LEU A 66 2.08 8.39 -4.00
CA LEU A 66 2.50 7.62 -2.82
C LEU A 66 3.29 6.35 -3.18
N GLY A 67 3.09 5.79 -4.37
CA GLY A 67 3.68 4.55 -4.85
C GLY A 67 5.02 4.69 -5.57
N THR A 68 5.34 5.88 -6.09
CA THR A 68 6.53 6.14 -6.93
C THR A 68 7.86 5.73 -6.24
N ALA A 69 7.93 5.74 -4.91
CA ALA A 69 9.13 5.29 -4.18
C ALA A 69 9.36 3.77 -4.22
N ARG A 70 8.32 2.93 -4.37
CA ARG A 70 8.44 1.47 -4.15
C ARG A 70 8.92 0.68 -5.38
N VAL A 71 8.71 1.18 -6.59
CA VAL A 71 9.08 0.44 -7.83
C VAL A 71 10.58 0.49 -8.07
N VAL A 72 11.20 1.65 -7.89
CA VAL A 72 12.65 1.84 -8.10
C VAL A 72 13.46 1.04 -7.07
N GLU A 73 13.06 1.05 -5.80
CA GLU A 73 13.73 0.30 -4.74
C GLU A 73 13.65 -1.21 -4.97
N ARG A 74 12.47 -1.73 -5.37
CA ARG A 74 12.28 -3.16 -5.64
C ARG A 74 13.04 -3.64 -6.87
N LEU A 75 13.12 -2.81 -7.92
CA LEU A 75 13.94 -3.10 -9.09
C LEU A 75 15.43 -3.14 -8.74
N ALA A 76 15.90 -2.19 -7.93
CA ALA A 76 17.29 -2.16 -7.47
C ALA A 76 17.64 -3.35 -6.56
N GLU A 77 16.71 -3.81 -5.72
CA GLU A 77 16.87 -5.05 -4.93
C GLU A 77 17.01 -6.30 -5.81
N LEU A 78 16.16 -6.45 -6.83
CA LEU A 78 16.23 -7.58 -7.76
C LEU A 78 17.54 -7.58 -8.55
N GLN A 79 18.00 -6.41 -9.02
CA GLN A 79 19.29 -6.29 -9.71
C GLN A 79 20.48 -6.69 -8.80
N ARG A 80 20.45 -6.32 -7.52
CA ARG A 80 21.49 -6.73 -6.55
C ARG A 80 21.53 -8.23 -6.31
N GLN A 81 20.40 -8.93 -6.34
CA GLN A 81 20.36 -10.39 -6.15
C GLN A 81 21.00 -11.16 -7.33
N VAL A 82 21.00 -10.58 -8.53
CA VAL A 82 21.61 -11.18 -9.73
C VAL A 82 23.11 -10.88 -9.82
N ALA A 83 23.56 -9.75 -9.27
CA ALA A 83 24.93 -9.25 -9.38
C ALA A 83 26.03 -10.05 -8.61
N GLY A 84 25.75 -11.30 -8.22
CA GLY A 84 26.70 -12.19 -7.56
C GLY A 84 26.69 -13.64 -8.04
N LEU A 85 25.92 -13.96 -9.10
CA LEU A 85 25.82 -15.31 -9.63
C LEU A 85 26.91 -15.56 -10.68
N VAL A 86 27.86 -16.44 -10.35
CA VAL A 86 28.81 -17.01 -11.31
C VAL A 86 28.29 -18.38 -11.73
N SER A 87 27.99 -18.55 -13.02
CA SER A 87 27.67 -19.85 -13.60
C SER A 87 28.96 -20.52 -14.09
N ALA A 88 29.21 -21.76 -13.67
CA ALA A 88 30.30 -22.59 -14.18
C ALA A 88 29.71 -23.91 -14.67
N GLN A 89 30.18 -24.39 -15.82
CA GLN A 89 29.81 -25.71 -16.34
C GLN A 89 30.75 -26.75 -15.75
N LEU A 90 30.20 -27.77 -15.09
CA LEU A 90 30.94 -28.94 -14.63
C LEU A 90 30.65 -30.10 -15.59
N PRO A 91 31.65 -30.61 -16.33
CA PRO A 91 31.45 -31.81 -17.14
C PRO A 91 31.23 -33.02 -16.21
N ILE A 92 30.11 -33.73 -16.40
CA ILE A 92 29.83 -34.97 -15.68
C ILE A 92 30.47 -36.10 -16.48
N THR A 93 31.53 -36.71 -15.94
CA THR A 93 32.07 -37.95 -16.52
C THR A 93 31.15 -39.10 -16.13
N SER A 94 30.61 -39.81 -17.11
CA SER A 94 29.89 -41.07 -16.87
C SER A 94 30.84 -42.09 -16.24
N GLY A 95 30.42 -42.68 -15.12
CA GLY A 95 31.11 -43.81 -14.48
C GLY A 95 30.98 -45.11 -15.27
#